data_AF-A0A7S3A1F2-F1
#
_entry.id   AF-A0A7S3A1F2-F1
#
_cell.length_a   1.000
_cell.length_b   1.000
_cell.length_c   1.000
_cell.angle_alpha   90.00
_cell.angle_beta   90.00
_cell.angle_gamma   90.00
#
_symmetry.space_group_name_H-M   'P 1'
#
loop_
_entity.id
_entity.type
_entity.pdbx_description
1 polymer ?
#
loop_
_entity_poly.entity_id
_entity_poly.type
_entity_poly.pdbx_seq_one_letter_code
_entity_poly.pdbx_strand_id
1 'polypeptide(L)'
;MEKDYTMDSILRVQQDEKESGTSGAEDVIPPKGQKEASEHTIADADGLEKDERKGHDLISYVLETVDSATCIVQIPASRVVTLAGQCVIEILQGTIRICGVCLVASPKKYRVYSYPWTQYLVFIESLDSSAYSELRKGEDSHKMKSKKAQTFDGSVLSISTLRVRAPDRMTAIPNSIEAVPGLFLLKPQEDHGKGLPPYFEIWNEWEQLLRDVREAGKDARIMIVGSRGGGKSTLARCLGNYIVEQYGKALYLETDLGQPDKAPPGMLSLLKLCGVEYGSPMSPLDESSAVVVKSLFIGLTSPSGDPDAYSAASVALAREARVPAQGIPLVVNTHGWFKGMGLDFVTSIAKSVDPTIVVYMERNQNSVGSSEMPEKLVRVHIGRRCDQSVV
;
A
#
# COMPACT_ATOMS: atom_id res chain seq x y z
N MET A 1 25.80 -5.69 -10.42
CA MET A 1 25.27 -6.43 -11.58
C MET A 1 23.77 -6.44 -11.44
N GLU A 2 23.09 -5.51 -12.13
CA GLU A 2 21.63 -5.54 -12.29
C GLU A 2 21.26 -6.89 -12.92
N LYS A 3 20.51 -7.72 -12.21
CA LYS A 3 19.89 -8.89 -12.82
C LYS A 3 18.64 -8.37 -13.54
N ASP A 4 18.61 -8.48 -14.86
CA ASP A 4 17.42 -8.20 -15.65
C ASP A 4 16.34 -9.23 -15.30
N TYR A 5 15.32 -8.78 -14.58
CA TYR A 5 14.21 -9.63 -14.15
C TYR A 5 13.07 -9.63 -15.18
N THR A 6 13.24 -10.20 -16.36
CA THR A 6 12.14 -10.35 -17.33
C THR A 6 11.02 -11.24 -16.78
N MET A 7 9.80 -11.18 -17.33
CA MET A 7 8.71 -12.12 -16.95
C MET A 7 9.19 -13.58 -17.03
N ASP A 8 9.98 -13.91 -18.06
CA ASP A 8 10.58 -15.23 -18.21
C ASP A 8 11.58 -15.56 -17.10
N SER A 9 12.33 -14.59 -16.59
CA SER A 9 13.22 -14.81 -15.44
C SER A 9 12.45 -15.06 -14.14
N ILE A 10 11.33 -14.36 -13.91
CA ILE A 10 10.45 -14.56 -12.75
C ILE A 10 9.80 -15.95 -12.83
N LEU A 11 9.40 -16.36 -14.03
CA LEU A 11 8.87 -17.70 -14.31
C LEU A 11 9.95 -18.80 -14.16
N ARG A 12 11.19 -18.54 -14.59
CA ARG A 12 12.34 -19.49 -14.48
C ARG A 12 12.81 -19.71 -13.05
N VAL A 13 12.93 -18.65 -12.24
CA VAL A 13 13.28 -18.75 -10.80
C VAL A 13 12.33 -19.70 -10.07
N GLN A 14 11.08 -19.81 -10.50
CA GLN A 14 10.07 -20.68 -9.88
C GLN A 14 10.04 -22.10 -10.47
N GLN A 15 10.46 -22.30 -11.73
CA GLN A 15 10.65 -23.65 -12.28
C GLN A 15 11.83 -24.36 -11.58
N ASP A 16 12.92 -23.63 -11.32
CA ASP A 16 14.09 -24.16 -10.61
C ASP A 16 13.75 -24.58 -9.16
N GLU A 17 12.89 -23.84 -8.45
CA GLU A 17 12.38 -24.22 -7.11
C GLU A 17 11.46 -25.45 -7.14
N LYS A 18 10.80 -25.71 -8.27
CA LYS A 18 9.91 -26.86 -8.46
C LYS A 18 10.70 -28.16 -8.66
N GLU A 19 11.92 -28.06 -9.20
CA GLU A 19 12.82 -29.20 -9.43
C GLU A 19 13.67 -29.56 -8.20
N SER A 20 13.86 -28.65 -7.24
CA SER A 20 14.63 -28.88 -6.00
C SER A 20 13.81 -29.47 -4.84
N GLY A 21 12.70 -30.15 -5.11
CA GLY A 21 11.59 -30.38 -4.16
C GLY A 21 11.93 -30.96 -2.78
N THR A 22 11.31 -30.38 -1.75
CA THR A 22 10.78 -31.11 -0.60
C THR A 22 9.25 -30.97 -0.60
N SER A 23 8.57 -32.10 -0.73
CA SER A 23 7.11 -32.21 -0.66
C SER A 23 6.61 -31.91 0.76
N GLY A 24 5.96 -30.76 0.96
CA GLY A 24 5.25 -30.41 2.19
C GLY A 24 3.74 -30.51 2.00
N ALA A 25 3.11 -31.39 2.76
CA ALA A 25 1.69 -31.69 2.75
C ALA A 25 0.80 -30.48 3.12
N GLU A 26 -0.45 -30.53 2.65
CA GLU A 26 -1.52 -29.61 2.99
C GLU A 26 -1.79 -29.59 4.51
N ASP A 27 -1.58 -28.45 5.16
CA ASP A 27 -2.01 -28.25 6.55
C ASP A 27 -3.50 -27.85 6.61
N VAL A 28 -4.33 -28.88 6.80
CA VAL A 28 -5.69 -28.77 7.33
C VAL A 28 -5.58 -28.40 8.82
N ILE A 29 -6.06 -27.21 9.21
CA ILE A 29 -6.10 -26.76 10.61
C ILE A 29 -7.31 -27.40 11.32
N PRO A 30 -7.15 -28.18 12.42
CA PRO A 30 -8.26 -28.58 13.28
C PRO A 30 -8.57 -27.51 14.35
N PRO A 31 -9.79 -27.50 14.94
CA PRO A 31 -10.25 -26.40 15.78
C PRO A 31 -9.68 -26.38 17.21
N LYS A 32 -9.70 -25.18 17.76
CA LYS A 32 -9.12 -24.72 19.05
C LYS A 32 -9.40 -25.64 20.25
N GLY A 33 -8.33 -25.98 20.97
CA GLY A 33 -8.34 -26.47 22.35
C GLY A 33 -7.68 -25.45 23.29
N GLN A 34 -8.32 -25.21 24.44
CA GLN A 34 -7.87 -24.36 25.54
C GLN A 34 -6.50 -24.81 26.07
N LYS A 35 -5.63 -23.85 26.45
CA LYS A 35 -4.57 -24.11 27.42
C LYS A 35 -4.40 -22.95 28.40
N GLU A 36 -4.18 -23.38 29.62
CA GLU A 36 -4.16 -22.66 30.89
C GLU A 36 -2.92 -21.79 31.05
N ALA A 37 -3.05 -20.84 31.98
CA ALA A 37 -1.99 -19.96 32.44
C ALA A 37 -0.92 -20.72 33.23
N SER A 38 0.34 -20.35 33.02
CA SER A 38 1.43 -20.61 33.96
C SER A 38 2.37 -19.41 33.99
N GLU A 39 2.42 -18.77 35.15
CA GLU A 39 3.36 -17.70 35.51
C GLU A 39 4.79 -18.26 35.55
N HIS A 40 5.76 -17.48 35.06
CA HIS A 40 7.13 -17.54 35.55
C HIS A 40 7.78 -16.16 35.45
N THR A 41 8.09 -15.61 36.62
CA THR A 41 9.01 -14.50 36.87
C THR A 41 10.47 -14.96 36.72
N ILE A 42 11.37 -14.07 36.30
CA ILE A 42 12.63 -13.69 36.99
C ILE A 42 13.56 -12.83 36.09
N ALA A 43 14.03 -11.74 36.73
CA ALA A 43 15.29 -10.98 36.64
C ALA A 43 15.73 -10.19 35.39
N ASP A 44 15.75 -8.87 35.63
CA ASP A 44 16.74 -7.84 35.31
C ASP A 44 18.12 -8.30 34.79
N ALA A 45 18.55 -7.64 33.70
CA ALA A 45 19.95 -7.29 33.47
C ALA A 45 20.02 -6.01 32.64
N ASP A 46 20.50 -4.94 33.28
CA ASP A 46 20.87 -3.66 32.70
C ASP A 46 21.96 -3.79 31.62
N GLY A 47 21.78 -3.08 30.51
CA GLY A 47 22.74 -2.98 29.40
C GLY A 47 22.31 -1.92 28.39
N LEU A 48 22.31 -0.65 28.80
CA LEU A 48 21.91 0.50 27.99
C LEU A 48 23.00 0.87 26.95
N GLU A 49 22.90 0.31 25.74
CA GLU A 49 23.36 1.02 24.54
C GLU A 49 22.25 1.97 24.07
N LYS A 50 22.61 3.25 23.87
CA LYS A 50 21.68 4.31 23.47
C LYS A 50 21.34 4.17 21.98
N ASP A 51 20.24 3.48 21.70
CA ASP A 51 19.58 3.50 20.39
C ASP A 51 18.97 4.90 20.13
N GLU A 52 19.42 5.58 19.08
CA GLU A 52 18.90 6.89 18.63
C GLU A 52 17.44 6.83 18.13
N ARG A 53 16.81 5.64 18.18
CA ARG A 53 15.35 5.42 18.08
C ARG A 53 14.58 5.70 19.38
N LYS A 54 15.14 6.43 20.34
CA LYS A 54 14.35 7.01 21.46
C LYS A 54 13.34 8.01 20.89
N GLY A 55 12.14 7.49 20.62
CA GLY A 55 11.12 8.12 19.82
C GLY A 55 10.60 9.41 20.43
N HIS A 56 10.37 10.39 19.54
CA HIS A 56 9.49 11.52 19.85
C HIS A 56 8.15 10.96 20.33
N ASP A 57 7.69 11.46 21.47
CA ASP A 57 6.36 11.16 21.98
C ASP A 57 5.31 11.71 21.02
N LEU A 58 4.28 10.93 20.67
CA LEU A 58 3.21 11.42 19.79
C LEU A 58 2.48 12.61 20.39
N ILE A 59 2.49 12.72 21.73
CA ILE A 59 1.98 13.91 22.43
C ILE A 59 2.64 15.18 21.90
N SER A 60 3.93 15.15 21.58
CA SER A 60 4.66 16.31 21.06
C SER A 60 4.27 16.71 19.63
N TYR A 61 3.55 15.84 18.91
CA TYR A 61 3.09 16.13 17.55
C TYR A 61 1.77 16.92 17.57
N VAL A 62 0.97 16.83 18.62
CA VAL A 62 -0.25 17.64 18.74
C VAL A 62 0.12 19.01 19.32
N LEU A 63 0.11 20.04 18.45
CA LEU A 63 0.45 21.41 18.84
C LEU A 63 -0.66 22.05 19.67
N GLU A 64 -1.89 21.97 19.17
CA GLU A 64 -3.07 22.50 19.83
C GLU A 64 -4.33 21.75 19.39
N THR A 65 -5.31 21.71 20.28
CA THR A 65 -6.69 21.31 19.96
C THR A 65 -7.51 22.58 19.79
N VAL A 66 -7.91 22.89 18.56
CA VAL A 66 -8.65 24.10 18.19
C VAL A 66 -10.07 24.05 18.75
N ASP A 67 -10.71 22.89 18.62
CA ASP A 67 -12.04 22.61 19.14
C ASP A 67 -12.23 21.10 19.34
N SER A 68 -13.43 20.65 19.72
CA SER A 68 -13.72 19.23 19.95
C SER A 68 -13.71 18.35 18.69
N ALA A 69 -13.50 18.90 17.51
CA ALA A 69 -13.33 18.18 16.25
C ALA A 69 -11.95 18.37 15.60
N THR A 70 -11.22 19.44 15.92
CA THR A 70 -10.06 19.87 15.14
C THR A 70 -8.83 20.02 16.00
N CYS A 71 -7.71 19.46 15.53
CA CYS A 71 -6.38 19.68 16.11
C CYS A 71 -5.39 20.14 15.03
N ILE A 72 -4.33 20.80 15.49
CA ILE A 72 -3.15 21.10 14.69
C ILE A 72 -2.05 20.12 15.06
N VAL A 73 -1.51 19.44 14.05
CA VAL A 73 -0.47 18.43 14.20
C VAL A 73 0.79 18.90 13.47
N GLN A 74 1.93 18.85 14.15
CA GLN A 74 3.24 19.01 13.55
C GLN A 74 3.93 17.65 13.42
N ILE A 75 4.52 17.40 12.25
CA ILE A 75 5.26 16.17 11.96
C ILE A 75 6.66 16.59 11.50
N PRO A 76 7.72 16.31 12.28
CA PRO A 76 9.09 16.66 11.89
C PRO A 76 9.46 16.04 10.55
N ALA A 77 10.38 16.66 9.82
CA ALA A 77 10.85 16.14 8.53
C ALA A 77 11.33 14.68 8.64
N SER A 78 11.04 13.89 7.61
CA SER A 78 11.35 12.46 7.50
C SER A 78 10.73 11.60 8.60
N ARG A 79 9.69 12.09 9.28
CA ARG A 79 8.91 11.31 10.24
C ARG A 79 7.58 10.88 9.63
N VAL A 80 7.13 9.72 10.08
CA VAL A 80 5.86 9.12 9.67
C VAL A 80 4.93 9.03 10.88
N VAL A 81 3.65 9.27 10.66
CA VAL A 81 2.57 9.01 11.61
C VAL A 81 1.50 8.17 10.94
N THR A 82 0.94 7.20 11.68
CA THR A 82 -0.19 6.41 11.20
C THR A 82 -1.47 7.02 11.75
N LEU A 83 -2.46 7.19 10.87
CA LEU A 83 -3.77 7.74 11.20
C LEU A 83 -4.78 6.61 11.39
N ALA A 84 -5.60 6.67 12.43
CA ALA A 84 -6.79 5.82 12.56
C ALA A 84 -8.02 6.68 12.85
N GLY A 85 -9.04 6.55 12.01
CA GLY A 85 -10.25 7.37 12.03
C GLY A 85 -10.56 8.00 10.68
N GLN A 86 -11.61 8.80 10.65
CA GLN A 86 -12.05 9.53 9.47
C GLN A 86 -11.85 11.02 9.71
N CYS A 87 -11.21 11.71 8.79
CA CYS A 87 -10.89 13.12 8.98
C CYS A 87 -10.85 13.91 7.68
N VAL A 88 -10.72 15.22 7.83
CA VAL A 88 -10.33 16.16 6.79
C VAL A 88 -8.96 16.71 7.16
N ILE A 89 -8.02 16.66 6.22
CA ILE A 89 -6.67 17.20 6.37
C ILE A 89 -6.52 18.45 5.50
N GLU A 90 -5.93 19.49 6.07
CA GLU A 90 -5.43 20.67 5.36
C GLU A 90 -3.94 20.83 5.67
N ILE A 91 -3.11 20.96 4.64
CA ILE A 91 -1.66 21.13 4.81
C ILE A 91 -1.41 22.63 4.98
N LEU A 92 -1.05 23.04 6.19
CA LEU A 92 -0.79 24.44 6.54
C LEU A 92 0.66 24.85 6.21
N GLN A 93 1.58 23.90 6.37
CA GLN A 93 3.02 24.08 6.09
C GLN A 93 3.65 22.75 5.67
N GLY A 94 4.67 22.83 4.83
CA GLY A 94 5.48 21.68 4.42
C GLY A 94 4.87 20.88 3.28
N THR A 95 5.35 19.66 3.15
CA THR A 95 4.91 18.69 2.15
C THR A 95 4.77 17.34 2.83
N ILE A 96 3.64 16.67 2.60
CA ILE A 96 3.43 15.31 3.09
C ILE A 96 3.33 14.32 1.93
N ARG A 97 3.71 13.07 2.20
CA ARG A 97 3.36 11.93 1.37
C ARG A 97 2.27 11.11 2.04
N ILE A 98 1.22 10.82 1.30
CA ILE A 98 0.05 10.06 1.77
C ILE A 98 -0.50 9.22 0.62
N CYS A 99 -0.75 7.92 0.85
CA CYS A 99 -1.30 7.00 -0.14
C CYS A 99 -0.60 7.07 -1.53
N GLY A 100 0.73 7.21 -1.55
CA GLY A 100 1.55 7.22 -2.76
C GLY A 100 1.69 8.58 -3.48
N VAL A 101 1.03 9.64 -3.02
CA VAL A 101 1.09 10.98 -3.64
C VAL A 101 1.67 12.03 -2.68
N CYS A 102 2.14 13.15 -3.23
CA CYS A 102 2.72 14.24 -2.45
C CYS A 102 1.78 15.45 -2.40
N LEU A 103 1.36 15.84 -1.20
CA LEU A 103 0.52 17.01 -0.98
C LEU A 103 1.34 18.15 -0.38
N VAL A 104 1.27 19.31 -1.02
CA VAL A 104 1.94 20.53 -0.58
C VAL A 104 0.95 21.45 0.13
N ALA A 105 1.47 22.27 1.05
CA ALA A 105 0.71 23.31 1.72
C ALA A 105 -0.15 24.14 0.76
N SER A 106 -1.46 24.13 1.03
CA SER A 106 -2.49 24.79 0.22
C SER A 106 -3.81 24.84 1.00
N PRO A 107 -4.75 25.74 0.65
CA PRO A 107 -6.08 25.79 1.29
C PRO A 107 -6.99 24.61 0.90
N LYS A 108 -6.49 23.66 0.09
CA LYS A 108 -7.26 22.49 -0.34
C LYS A 108 -7.39 21.51 0.83
N LYS A 109 -8.61 20.99 1.00
CA LYS A 109 -8.97 20.04 2.04
C LYS A 109 -9.13 18.64 1.46
N TYR A 110 -8.61 17.64 2.17
CA TYR A 110 -8.57 16.26 1.72
C TYR A 110 -9.31 15.38 2.73
N ARG A 111 -10.34 14.65 2.28
CA ARG A 111 -11.03 13.67 3.11
C ARG A 111 -10.20 12.40 3.17
N VAL A 112 -9.89 11.95 4.39
CA VAL A 112 -9.08 10.76 4.63
C VAL A 112 -9.87 9.74 5.44
N TYR A 113 -9.90 8.51 4.93
CA TYR A 113 -10.65 7.39 5.53
C TYR A 113 -9.69 6.28 5.96
N SER A 114 -9.37 6.20 7.25
CA SER A 114 -8.43 5.20 7.77
C SER A 114 -9.10 4.31 8.80
N TYR A 115 -9.65 3.18 8.35
CA TYR A 115 -10.47 2.31 9.20
C TYR A 115 -9.63 1.22 9.89
N PRO A 116 -9.63 1.13 11.23
CA PRO A 116 -8.77 0.19 11.97
C PRO A 116 -9.14 -1.29 11.81
N TRP A 117 -10.32 -1.61 11.28
CA TRP A 117 -10.74 -2.99 10.97
C TRP A 117 -10.47 -3.41 9.52
N THR A 118 -9.76 -2.57 8.75
CA THR A 118 -9.40 -2.87 7.37
C THR A 118 -7.96 -3.41 7.28
N GLN A 119 -7.51 -3.75 6.08
CA GLN A 119 -6.23 -4.46 5.89
C GLN A 119 -4.99 -3.57 6.05
N TYR A 120 -5.13 -2.24 6.08
CA TYR A 120 -4.04 -1.30 6.38
C TYR A 120 -4.60 0.03 6.88
N LEU A 121 -3.80 0.77 7.66
CA LEU A 121 -4.07 2.14 8.08
C LEU A 121 -3.34 3.13 7.17
N VAL A 122 -3.94 4.30 6.96
CA VAL A 122 -3.30 5.40 6.22
C VAL A 122 -2.15 5.97 7.05
N PHE A 123 -0.99 6.10 6.43
CA PHE A 123 0.17 6.75 7.01
C PHE A 123 0.45 8.08 6.30
N ILE A 124 1.04 9.00 7.04
CA ILE A 124 1.43 10.33 6.59
C ILE A 124 2.91 10.50 6.91
N GLU A 125 3.71 10.65 5.86
CA GLU A 125 5.13 10.99 5.97
C GLU A 125 5.29 12.49 5.75
N SER A 126 6.03 13.16 6.62
CA SER A 126 6.46 14.55 6.41
C SER A 126 7.76 14.54 5.60
N LEU A 127 7.75 15.15 4.42
CA LEU A 127 8.93 15.20 3.56
C LEU A 127 9.78 16.42 3.87
N ASP A 128 11.10 16.25 3.79
CA ASP A 128 12.01 17.39 3.74
C ASP A 128 11.90 18.13 2.39
N SER A 129 12.44 19.35 2.34
CA SER A 129 12.36 20.20 1.14
C SER A 129 13.12 19.62 -0.08
N SER A 130 14.15 18.80 0.14
CA SER A 130 14.94 18.16 -0.92
C SER A 130 14.20 16.99 -1.56
N ALA A 131 13.61 16.10 -0.77
CA ALA A 131 12.90 14.90 -1.23
C ALA A 131 11.72 15.25 -2.15
N TYR A 132 10.97 16.31 -1.83
CA TYR A 132 9.90 16.78 -2.69
C TYR A 132 10.41 17.24 -4.07
N SER A 133 11.56 17.93 -4.11
CA SER A 133 12.11 18.45 -5.37
C SER A 133 12.56 17.33 -6.32
N GLU A 134 12.96 16.17 -5.80
CA GLU A 134 13.35 15.01 -6.59
C GLU A 134 12.15 14.27 -7.17
N LEU A 135 11.08 14.13 -6.39
CA LEU A 135 9.82 13.49 -6.78
C LEU A 135 9.12 14.20 -7.95
N ARG A 136 9.35 15.51 -8.09
CA ARG A 136 8.64 16.37 -9.05
C ARG A 136 9.53 17.04 -10.11
N LYS A 137 10.70 16.45 -10.42
CA LYS A 137 11.54 16.91 -11.55
C LYS A 137 10.72 16.94 -12.86
N GLY A 138 10.32 18.12 -13.32
CA GLY A 138 9.59 18.29 -14.58
C GLY A 138 8.53 19.40 -14.65
N GLU A 139 8.14 20.03 -13.53
CA GLU A 139 7.18 21.15 -13.53
C GLU A 139 7.64 22.32 -12.64
N ASP A 140 7.24 23.54 -13.02
CA ASP A 140 7.58 24.78 -12.34
C ASP A 140 7.21 24.76 -10.85
N SER A 141 8.21 25.03 -10.00
CA SER A 141 8.04 25.10 -8.55
C SER A 141 7.01 26.17 -8.16
N HIS A 142 5.85 25.77 -7.63
CA HIS A 142 4.99 26.70 -6.89
C HIS A 142 5.66 27.07 -5.57
N LYS A 143 6.41 28.17 -5.58
CA LYS A 143 6.99 28.77 -4.36
C LYS A 143 5.88 29.38 -3.51
N MET A 144 5.66 28.85 -2.31
CA MET A 144 4.71 29.40 -1.35
C MET A 144 5.20 30.75 -0.80
N LYS A 145 4.31 31.75 -0.79
CA LYS A 145 4.53 33.07 -0.18
C LYS A 145 3.99 33.07 1.25
N SER A 146 4.77 32.67 2.25
CA SER A 146 4.49 33.09 3.64
C SER A 146 5.79 33.21 4.44
N LYS A 147 5.99 34.36 5.09
CA LYS A 147 7.22 34.70 5.84
C LYS A 147 7.22 34.19 7.30
N LYS A 148 6.15 33.55 7.78
CA LYS A 148 5.97 33.18 9.20
C LYS A 148 6.15 31.70 9.53
N ALA A 149 6.40 30.85 8.53
CA ALA A 149 6.61 29.40 8.64
C ALA A 149 8.09 28.98 8.90
N GLN A 150 8.98 29.94 9.22
CA GLN A 150 10.44 29.80 8.99
C GLN A 150 11.25 28.98 10.02
N THR A 151 10.67 28.40 11.08
CA THR A 151 11.49 27.79 12.16
C THR A 151 11.27 26.31 12.44
N PHE A 152 10.27 25.67 11.83
CA PHE A 152 10.02 24.23 12.01
C PHE A 152 10.36 23.46 10.73
N ASP A 153 11.29 22.52 10.83
CA ASP A 153 11.65 21.62 9.74
C ASP A 153 10.71 20.40 9.73
N GLY A 154 9.69 20.48 8.89
CA GLY A 154 8.63 19.48 8.79
C GLY A 154 7.33 20.05 8.25
N SER A 155 6.24 19.32 8.53
CA SER A 155 4.90 19.63 8.03
C SER A 155 3.95 19.94 9.17
N VAL A 156 3.07 20.91 8.96
CA VAL A 156 2.01 21.28 9.91
C VAL A 156 0.66 21.08 9.22
N LEU A 157 -0.21 20.33 9.87
CA LEU A 157 -1.51 19.89 9.36
C LEU A 157 -2.62 20.38 10.29
N SER A 158 -3.71 20.89 9.73
CA SER A 158 -4.98 20.92 10.43
C SER A 158 -5.72 19.64 10.15
N ILE A 159 -6.14 18.93 11.19
CA ILE A 159 -6.87 17.67 11.07
C ILE A 159 -8.19 17.78 11.82
N SER A 160 -9.30 17.68 11.09
CA SER A 160 -10.66 17.72 11.63
C SER A 160 -11.31 16.35 11.54
N THR A 161 -11.72 15.74 12.65
CA THR A 161 -12.48 14.47 12.64
C THR A 161 -13.83 14.65 11.95
N LEU A 162 -14.24 13.65 11.16
CA LEU A 162 -15.58 13.57 10.60
C LEU A 162 -16.64 13.09 11.62
N ARG A 163 -16.23 12.90 12.90
CA ARG A 163 -17.09 12.54 14.04
C ARG A 163 -17.96 11.31 13.83
N VAL A 164 -17.52 10.38 13.00
CA VAL A 164 -18.12 9.03 13.00
C VAL A 164 -17.64 8.36 14.27
N ARG A 165 -18.55 8.14 15.22
CA ARG A 165 -18.31 7.54 16.54
C ARG A 165 -17.32 6.39 16.38
N ALA A 166 -16.10 6.58 16.87
CA ALA A 166 -15.14 5.50 16.97
C ALA A 166 -15.80 4.39 17.80
N PRO A 167 -15.80 3.11 17.34
CA PRO A 167 -16.29 2.02 18.16
C PRO A 167 -15.61 2.07 19.53
N ASP A 168 -16.32 1.74 20.61
CA ASP A 168 -15.81 1.80 21.99
C ASP A 168 -14.48 1.05 22.20
N ARG A 169 -14.10 0.19 21.25
CA ARG A 169 -12.82 -0.52 21.17
C ARG A 169 -11.60 0.33 20.74
N MET A 170 -11.79 1.54 20.23
CA MET A 170 -10.67 2.40 19.78
C MET A 170 -9.93 3.09 20.93
N THR A 171 -10.54 3.22 22.12
CA THR A 171 -9.93 3.90 23.29
C THR A 171 -8.71 3.16 23.87
N ALA A 172 -8.43 1.92 23.42
CA ALA A 172 -7.36 1.08 23.94
C ALA A 172 -6.32 0.67 22.87
N ILE A 173 -6.09 1.50 21.85
CA ILE A 173 -5.06 1.26 20.83
C ILE A 173 -3.66 1.50 21.44
N PRO A 174 -2.78 0.48 21.52
CA PRO A 174 -1.43 0.65 22.05
C PRO A 174 -0.61 1.65 21.23
N ASN A 175 0.29 2.39 21.91
CA ASN A 175 1.19 3.35 21.27
C ASN A 175 0.49 4.40 20.39
N SER A 176 -0.68 4.86 20.85
CA SER A 176 -1.50 5.87 20.18
C SER A 176 -1.87 7.02 21.10
N ILE A 177 -2.26 8.14 20.49
CA ILE A 177 -2.90 9.27 21.15
C ILE A 177 -4.21 9.58 20.42
N GLU A 178 -5.29 9.74 21.18
CA GLU A 178 -6.53 10.32 20.66
C GLU A 178 -6.34 11.84 20.54
N ALA A 179 -6.08 12.32 19.32
CA ALA A 179 -5.79 13.74 19.09
C ALA A 179 -7.04 14.62 19.22
N VAL A 180 -8.18 14.08 18.78
CA VAL A 180 -9.54 14.59 18.99
C VAL A 180 -10.49 13.38 19.04
N PRO A 181 -11.68 13.49 19.65
CA PRO A 181 -12.62 12.38 19.78
C PRO A 181 -12.83 11.58 18.48
N GLY A 182 -12.46 10.29 18.52
CA GLY A 182 -12.56 9.35 17.41
C GLY A 182 -11.46 9.41 16.34
N LEU A 183 -10.40 10.19 16.56
CA LEU A 183 -9.24 10.27 15.68
C LEU A 183 -7.96 10.01 16.47
N PHE A 184 -7.20 9.01 16.03
CA PHE A 184 -6.00 8.55 16.70
C PHE A 184 -4.78 8.73 15.79
N LEU A 185 -3.69 9.19 16.39
CA LEU A 185 -2.36 9.15 15.82
C LEU A 185 -1.62 7.98 16.45
N LEU A 186 -0.89 7.21 15.66
CA LEU A 186 -0.11 6.07 16.09
C LEU A 186 1.32 6.20 15.59
N LYS A 187 2.27 5.65 16.37
CA LYS A 187 3.64 5.51 15.89
C LYS A 187 3.66 4.43 14.80
N PRO A 188 4.49 4.58 13.76
CA PRO A 188 4.77 3.48 12.83
C PRO A 188 5.33 2.31 13.63
N GLN A 189 4.70 1.15 13.55
CA GLN A 189 5.18 -0.09 14.15
C GLN A 189 4.73 -1.28 13.30
N GLU A 190 5.59 -2.30 13.21
CA GLU A 190 5.32 -3.50 12.39
C GLU A 190 4.09 -4.27 12.86
N ASP A 191 3.85 -4.29 14.18
CA ASP A 191 2.67 -4.86 14.80
C ASP A 191 2.09 -3.85 15.79
N HIS A 192 0.85 -3.41 15.54
CA HIS A 192 0.15 -2.52 16.45
C HIS A 192 -0.54 -3.27 17.62
N GLY A 193 -0.39 -4.60 17.68
CA GLY A 193 -1.09 -5.47 18.60
C GLY A 193 -2.58 -5.58 18.27
N LYS A 194 -3.27 -6.52 18.92
CA LYS A 194 -4.74 -6.68 18.93
C LYS A 194 -5.43 -6.48 17.55
N GLY A 195 -4.95 -7.14 16.51
CA GLY A 195 -5.67 -7.24 15.23
C GLY A 195 -5.76 -5.93 14.43
N LEU A 196 -4.95 -4.92 14.77
CA LEU A 196 -4.73 -3.75 13.92
C LEU A 196 -3.81 -4.14 12.74
N PRO A 197 -4.00 -3.53 11.56
CA PRO A 197 -3.20 -3.89 10.42
C PRO A 197 -1.77 -3.31 10.50
N PRO A 198 -0.80 -3.95 9.84
CA PRO A 198 0.61 -3.57 9.92
C PRO A 198 0.90 -2.24 9.23
N TYR A 199 1.98 -1.58 9.65
CA TYR A 199 2.56 -0.45 8.94
C TYR A 199 3.06 -0.86 7.54
N PHE A 200 2.78 -0.03 6.54
CA PHE A 200 3.33 -0.13 5.20
C PHE A 200 4.43 0.91 5.05
N GLU A 201 5.68 0.48 5.13
CA GLU A 201 6.81 1.33 4.78
C GLU A 201 6.85 1.51 3.27
N ILE A 202 7.21 2.70 2.79
CA ILE A 202 7.50 2.92 1.37
C ILE A 202 8.88 2.34 1.09
N TRP A 203 8.94 1.45 0.11
CA TRP A 203 10.12 0.61 -0.14
C TRP A 203 11.22 1.40 -0.84
N ASN A 204 12.46 1.00 -0.65
CA ASN A 204 13.62 1.67 -1.24
C ASN A 204 13.54 1.75 -2.78
N GLU A 205 12.90 0.79 -3.42
CA GLU A 205 12.73 0.69 -4.87
C GLU A 205 11.53 1.50 -5.40
N TRP A 206 10.71 2.11 -4.53
CA TRP A 206 9.54 2.90 -4.93
C TRP A 206 9.92 4.01 -5.92
N GLU A 207 10.98 4.76 -5.65
CA GLU A 207 11.44 5.84 -6.52
C GLU A 207 11.86 5.35 -7.90
N GLN A 208 12.44 4.16 -7.98
CA GLN A 208 12.80 3.55 -9.26
C GLN A 208 11.56 3.10 -10.03
N LEU A 209 10.59 2.47 -9.36
CA LEU A 209 9.32 2.13 -9.97
C LEU A 209 8.60 3.37 -10.52
N LEU A 210 8.58 4.47 -9.77
CA LEU A 210 7.99 5.72 -10.23
C LEU A 210 8.73 6.29 -11.44
N ARG A 211 10.06 6.17 -11.52
CA ARG A 211 10.84 6.53 -12.72
C ARG A 211 10.41 5.70 -13.92
N ASP A 212 10.36 4.38 -13.79
CA ASP A 212 9.96 3.46 -14.87
C ASP A 212 8.53 3.76 -15.37
N VAL A 213 7.61 4.07 -14.46
CA VAL A 213 6.23 4.46 -14.79
C VAL A 213 6.17 5.79 -15.54
N ARG A 214 7.04 6.76 -15.20
CA ARG A 214 7.16 8.02 -15.95
C ARG A 214 7.75 7.80 -17.34
N GLU A 215 8.77 6.96 -17.45
CA GLU A 215 9.39 6.60 -18.74
C GLU A 215 8.38 5.91 -19.67
N ALA A 216 7.55 5.00 -19.15
CA ALA A 216 6.50 4.34 -19.91
C ALA A 216 5.30 5.26 -20.23
N GLY A 217 5.11 6.35 -19.49
CA GLY A 217 4.12 7.37 -19.79
C GLY A 217 2.68 6.85 -19.76
N LYS A 218 1.87 7.30 -20.73
CA LYS A 218 0.46 6.91 -20.86
C LYS A 218 0.24 5.45 -21.29
N ASP A 219 1.30 4.77 -21.70
CA ASP A 219 1.26 3.37 -22.15
C ASP A 219 1.72 2.41 -21.04
N ALA A 220 2.02 2.91 -19.84
CA ALA A 220 2.44 2.10 -18.72
C ALA A 220 1.37 1.07 -18.34
N ARG A 221 1.75 -0.21 -18.33
CA ARG A 221 0.92 -1.34 -17.89
C ARG A 221 1.67 -2.10 -16.82
N ILE A 222 1.31 -1.86 -15.57
CA ILE A 222 2.01 -2.35 -14.39
C ILE A 222 1.24 -3.52 -13.80
N MET A 223 1.87 -4.68 -13.75
CA MET A 223 1.29 -5.88 -13.15
C MET A 223 2.00 -6.24 -11.86
N ILE A 224 1.24 -6.26 -10.75
CA ILE A 224 1.77 -6.52 -9.42
C ILE A 224 1.42 -7.94 -9.02
N VAL A 225 2.45 -8.75 -8.80
CA VAL A 225 2.33 -10.20 -8.53
C VAL A 225 3.07 -10.56 -7.24
N GLY A 226 2.71 -11.69 -6.63
CA GLY A 226 3.36 -12.14 -5.38
C GLY A 226 2.42 -12.80 -4.39
N SER A 227 2.98 -13.30 -3.29
CA SER A 227 2.25 -14.09 -2.31
C SER A 227 1.22 -13.28 -1.50
N ARG A 228 0.31 -13.96 -0.81
CA ARG A 228 -0.68 -13.33 0.07
C ARG A 228 0.02 -12.55 1.19
N GLY A 229 -0.47 -11.35 1.48
CA GLY A 229 0.06 -10.51 2.57
C GLY A 229 1.40 -9.83 2.27
N GLY A 230 1.84 -9.81 1.00
CA GLY A 230 3.05 -9.06 0.61
C GLY A 230 2.86 -7.54 0.59
N GLY A 231 1.62 -7.04 0.47
CA GLY A 231 1.32 -5.59 0.33
C GLY A 231 0.87 -5.17 -1.08
N LYS A 232 0.55 -6.12 -1.97
CA LYS A 232 0.15 -5.89 -3.37
C LYS A 232 -0.96 -4.86 -3.54
N SER A 233 -2.08 -5.03 -2.85
CA SER A 233 -3.21 -4.11 -2.95
C SER A 233 -2.85 -2.70 -2.47
N THR A 234 -1.96 -2.59 -1.48
CA THR A 234 -1.44 -1.29 -1.00
C THR A 234 -0.56 -0.62 -2.04
N LEU A 235 0.40 -1.35 -2.62
CA LEU A 235 1.21 -0.84 -3.72
C LEU A 235 0.33 -0.42 -4.90
N ALA A 236 -0.61 -1.28 -5.31
CA ALA A 236 -1.49 -1.04 -6.44
C ALA A 236 -2.29 0.25 -6.26
N ARG A 237 -2.80 0.52 -5.05
CA ARG A 237 -3.54 1.74 -4.74
C ARG A 237 -2.63 2.97 -4.75
N CYS A 238 -1.47 2.90 -4.10
CA CYS A 238 -0.49 3.99 -4.13
C CYS A 238 -0.08 4.33 -5.56
N LEU A 239 0.14 3.31 -6.39
CA LEU A 239 0.48 3.48 -7.80
C LEU A 239 -0.68 4.05 -8.62
N GLY A 240 -1.90 3.58 -8.40
CA GLY A 240 -3.10 4.13 -9.02
C GLY A 240 -3.28 5.62 -8.71
N ASN A 241 -3.12 6.00 -7.44
CA ASN A 241 -3.15 7.39 -7.01
C ASN A 241 -2.06 8.24 -7.67
N TYR A 242 -0.82 7.74 -7.69
CA TYR A 242 0.29 8.39 -8.36
C TYR A 242 -0.02 8.64 -9.84
N ILE A 243 -0.47 7.61 -10.55
CA ILE A 243 -0.80 7.70 -11.98
C ILE A 243 -1.94 8.70 -12.22
N VAL A 244 -2.98 8.71 -11.39
CA VAL A 244 -4.07 9.68 -11.50
C VAL A 244 -3.56 11.11 -11.26
N GLU A 245 -2.67 11.31 -10.29
CA GLU A 245 -2.05 12.61 -10.05
C GLU A 245 -1.24 13.10 -11.26
N GLN A 246 -0.47 12.21 -11.91
CA GLN A 246 0.38 12.56 -13.04
C GLN A 246 -0.37 12.68 -14.38
N TYR A 247 -1.36 11.82 -14.61
CA TYR A 247 -1.99 11.67 -15.94
C TYR A 247 -3.51 11.95 -15.94
N GLY A 248 -4.08 12.30 -14.79
CA GLY A 248 -5.50 12.61 -14.58
C GLY A 248 -6.43 11.40 -14.54
N LYS A 249 -5.96 10.22 -14.95
CA LYS A 249 -6.75 8.98 -14.96
C LYS A 249 -5.87 7.73 -15.02
N ALA A 250 -6.39 6.63 -14.48
CA ALA A 250 -5.78 5.30 -14.55
C ALA A 250 -6.85 4.23 -14.79
N LEU A 251 -6.49 3.11 -15.39
CA LEU A 251 -7.26 1.87 -15.30
C LEU A 251 -6.74 1.05 -14.12
N TYR A 252 -7.64 0.38 -13.41
CA TYR A 252 -7.32 -0.47 -12.28
C TYR A 252 -8.03 -1.81 -12.46
N LEU A 253 -7.27 -2.88 -12.69
CA LEU A 253 -7.76 -4.24 -12.81
C LEU A 253 -7.51 -4.99 -11.49
N GLU A 254 -8.58 -5.38 -10.82
CA GLU A 254 -8.56 -6.20 -9.61
C GLU A 254 -8.87 -7.65 -9.97
N THR A 255 -7.94 -8.55 -9.66
CA THR A 255 -8.13 -10.00 -9.87
C THR A 255 -8.09 -10.83 -8.58
N ASP A 256 -8.03 -10.23 -7.40
CA ASP A 256 -8.16 -10.94 -6.11
C ASP A 256 -9.65 -11.11 -5.71
N LEU A 257 -10.14 -12.35 -5.73
CA LEU A 257 -11.51 -12.68 -5.30
C LEU A 257 -11.72 -12.58 -3.79
N GLY A 258 -10.70 -12.87 -3.00
CA GLY A 258 -10.86 -13.03 -1.55
C GLY A 258 -10.86 -11.70 -0.83
N GLN A 259 -9.95 -10.82 -1.24
CA GLN A 259 -9.65 -9.56 -0.55
C GLN A 259 -9.51 -8.38 -1.53
N PRO A 260 -10.49 -8.15 -2.43
CA PRO A 260 -10.46 -7.05 -3.38
C PRO A 260 -10.43 -5.69 -2.67
N ASP A 261 -9.75 -4.71 -3.27
CA ASP A 261 -9.67 -3.35 -2.71
C ASP A 261 -10.96 -2.53 -2.90
N LYS A 262 -11.53 -2.61 -4.10
CA LYS A 262 -12.59 -1.70 -4.60
C LYS A 262 -13.88 -2.42 -4.99
N ALA A 263 -14.04 -3.67 -4.59
CA ALA A 263 -15.21 -4.49 -4.90
C ALA A 263 -15.59 -5.38 -3.70
N PRO A 264 -16.82 -5.91 -3.65
CA PRO A 264 -17.16 -6.96 -2.70
C PRO A 264 -16.36 -8.25 -2.97
N PRO A 265 -16.09 -9.09 -1.95
CA PRO A 265 -15.50 -10.41 -2.15
C PRO A 265 -16.28 -11.25 -3.17
N GLY A 266 -15.53 -12.03 -3.96
CA GLY A 266 -16.07 -12.86 -5.04
C GLY A 266 -16.28 -12.14 -6.37
N MET A 267 -15.77 -10.92 -6.50
CA MET A 267 -15.86 -10.11 -7.71
C MET A 267 -14.48 -9.80 -8.27
N LEU A 268 -14.35 -9.89 -9.60
CA LEU A 268 -13.26 -9.28 -10.36
C LEU A 268 -13.76 -7.99 -10.98
N SER A 269 -12.92 -6.97 -11.07
CA SER A 269 -13.37 -5.67 -11.57
C SER A 269 -12.31 -4.91 -12.34
N LEU A 270 -12.76 -4.14 -13.32
CA LEU A 270 -12.01 -3.14 -14.03
C LEU A 270 -12.64 -1.78 -13.73
N LEU A 271 -11.86 -0.89 -13.12
CA LEU A 271 -12.26 0.47 -12.80
C LEU A 271 -11.44 1.47 -13.63
N LYS A 272 -12.05 2.62 -13.89
CA LYS A 272 -11.37 3.83 -14.34
C LYS A 272 -11.29 4.79 -13.16
N LEU A 273 -10.08 5.02 -12.66
CA LEU A 273 -9.80 6.01 -11.63
C LEU A 273 -9.69 7.39 -12.29
N CYS A 274 -10.37 8.38 -11.71
CA CYS A 274 -10.44 9.77 -12.16
C CYS A 274 -10.01 10.76 -11.07
N GLY A 275 -9.84 10.30 -9.83
CA GLY A 275 -9.40 11.10 -8.70
C GLY A 275 -8.50 10.28 -7.75
N VAL A 276 -7.72 10.99 -6.93
CA VAL A 276 -6.87 10.37 -5.91
C VAL A 276 -7.71 9.97 -4.71
N GLU A 277 -7.51 8.75 -4.22
CA GLU A 277 -8.20 8.21 -3.05
C GLU A 277 -7.28 8.22 -1.82
N TYR A 278 -7.70 8.93 -0.77
CA TYR A 278 -6.94 9.02 0.48
C TYR A 278 -7.54 8.10 1.54
N GLY A 279 -7.48 6.79 1.35
CA GLY A 279 -8.12 5.90 2.31
C GLY A 279 -7.75 4.43 2.22
N SER A 280 -8.09 3.70 3.28
CA SER A 280 -7.93 2.26 3.40
C SER A 280 -8.93 1.49 2.49
N PRO A 281 -8.81 0.16 2.32
CA PRO A 281 -9.72 -0.59 1.46
C PRO A 281 -11.16 -0.41 1.93
N MET A 282 -12.12 -0.48 1.01
CA MET A 282 -13.54 -0.18 1.27
C MET A 282 -13.83 1.26 1.72
N SER A 283 -12.89 2.20 1.55
CA SER A 283 -13.23 3.62 1.63
C SER A 283 -14.35 3.93 0.63
N PRO A 284 -15.29 4.83 0.96
CA PRO A 284 -16.35 5.21 0.03
C PRO A 284 -15.75 5.61 -1.32
N LEU A 285 -16.11 4.87 -2.37
CA LEU A 285 -15.79 5.26 -3.73
C LEU A 285 -16.70 6.43 -4.08
N ASP A 286 -16.09 7.61 -4.27
CA ASP A 286 -16.78 8.75 -4.83
C ASP A 286 -16.92 8.50 -6.34
N GLU A 287 -18.11 8.64 -6.91
CA GLU A 287 -18.31 8.50 -8.36
C GLU A 287 -17.46 9.51 -9.15
N SER A 288 -17.05 10.62 -8.50
CA SER A 288 -16.08 11.55 -9.08
C SER A 288 -14.64 11.02 -9.08
N SER A 289 -14.30 10.07 -8.19
CA SER A 289 -12.96 9.49 -8.07
C SER A 289 -12.78 8.19 -8.86
N ALA A 290 -13.83 7.39 -9.05
CA ALA A 290 -13.74 6.15 -9.82
C ALA A 290 -15.07 5.77 -10.49
N VAL A 291 -14.95 5.17 -11.69
CA VAL A 291 -16.09 4.62 -12.45
C VAL A 291 -15.83 3.14 -12.72
N VAL A 292 -16.79 2.28 -12.39
CA VAL A 292 -16.73 0.86 -12.74
C VAL A 292 -16.90 0.71 -14.26
N VAL A 293 -15.90 0.17 -14.94
CA VAL A 293 -15.97 -0.15 -16.37
C VAL A 293 -16.69 -1.48 -16.55
N LYS A 294 -16.28 -2.49 -15.79
CA LYS A 294 -16.86 -3.84 -15.84
C LYS A 294 -16.54 -4.61 -14.57
N SER A 295 -17.51 -5.36 -14.06
CA SER A 295 -17.31 -6.27 -12.95
C SER A 295 -17.95 -7.61 -13.23
N LEU A 296 -17.30 -8.69 -12.80
CA LEU A 296 -17.77 -10.07 -12.96
C LEU A 296 -17.84 -10.71 -11.58
N PHE A 297 -19.04 -11.09 -11.16
CA PHE A 297 -19.28 -11.79 -9.90
C PHE A 297 -19.17 -13.29 -10.11
N ILE A 298 -18.17 -13.92 -9.51
CA ILE A 298 -17.95 -15.38 -9.54
C ILE A 298 -18.70 -16.06 -8.39
N GLY A 299 -18.90 -15.34 -7.26
CA GLY A 299 -19.57 -15.90 -6.08
C GLY A 299 -18.67 -16.78 -5.21
N LEU A 300 -17.38 -16.84 -5.51
CA LEU A 300 -16.36 -17.61 -4.79
C LEU A 300 -15.24 -16.68 -4.35
N THR A 301 -14.67 -16.89 -3.17
CA THR A 301 -13.57 -16.06 -2.63
C THR A 301 -12.18 -16.64 -2.89
N SER A 302 -12.09 -17.78 -3.59
CA SER A 302 -10.84 -18.42 -3.98
C SER A 302 -10.92 -18.87 -5.44
N PRO A 303 -9.89 -18.61 -6.27
CA PRO A 303 -9.79 -19.14 -7.63
C PRO A 303 -9.93 -20.66 -7.71
N SER A 304 -9.52 -21.39 -6.66
CA SER A 304 -9.56 -22.85 -6.63
C SER A 304 -10.96 -23.46 -6.59
N GLY A 305 -11.99 -22.68 -6.23
CA GLY A 305 -13.37 -23.18 -6.19
C GLY A 305 -13.96 -23.41 -7.57
N ASP A 306 -13.55 -22.60 -8.56
CA ASP A 306 -13.87 -22.77 -9.98
C ASP A 306 -12.74 -22.15 -10.83
N PRO A 307 -11.66 -22.92 -11.08
CA PRO A 307 -10.49 -22.46 -11.83
C PRO A 307 -10.83 -21.95 -13.24
N ASP A 308 -11.76 -22.62 -13.92
CA ASP A 308 -12.13 -22.30 -15.29
C ASP A 308 -12.92 -21.00 -15.35
N ALA A 309 -13.91 -20.80 -14.46
CA ALA A 309 -14.63 -19.55 -14.37
C ALA A 309 -13.72 -18.38 -13.99
N TYR A 310 -12.81 -18.57 -13.04
CA TYR A 310 -11.83 -17.55 -12.65
C TYR A 310 -10.91 -17.17 -13.82
N SER A 311 -10.33 -18.17 -14.51
CA SER A 311 -9.45 -17.97 -15.65
C SER A 311 -10.16 -17.22 -16.77
N ALA A 312 -11.37 -17.68 -17.16
CA ALA A 312 -12.16 -17.04 -18.21
C ALA A 312 -12.52 -15.58 -17.86
N ALA A 313 -12.96 -15.32 -16.63
CA ALA A 313 -13.35 -13.99 -16.17
C ALA A 313 -12.16 -13.02 -16.08
N SER A 314 -11.03 -13.47 -15.51
CA SER A 314 -9.82 -12.64 -15.39
C SER A 314 -9.21 -12.31 -16.75
N VAL A 315 -9.15 -13.26 -17.68
CA VAL A 315 -8.71 -13.04 -19.06
C VAL A 315 -9.66 -12.11 -19.82
N ALA A 316 -10.98 -12.26 -19.64
CA ALA A 316 -11.96 -11.39 -20.26
C ALA A 316 -11.79 -9.92 -19.82
N LEU A 317 -11.63 -9.67 -18.51
CA LEU A 317 -11.36 -8.33 -17.99
C LEU A 317 -9.99 -7.80 -18.41
N ALA A 318 -8.96 -8.64 -18.46
CA ALA A 318 -7.64 -8.24 -18.95
C ALA A 318 -7.66 -7.78 -20.42
N ARG A 319 -8.41 -8.49 -21.27
CA ARG A 319 -8.63 -8.09 -22.67
C ARG A 319 -9.43 -6.80 -22.78
N GLU A 320 -10.48 -6.65 -21.94
CA GLU A 320 -11.25 -5.41 -21.84
C GLU A 320 -10.37 -4.23 -21.43
N ALA A 321 -9.42 -4.42 -20.51
CA ALA A 321 -8.50 -3.38 -20.06
C ALA A 321 -7.50 -2.97 -21.14
N ARG A 322 -7.13 -3.89 -22.05
CA ARG A 322 -6.11 -3.65 -23.09
C ARG A 322 -6.52 -2.58 -24.10
N VAL A 323 -7.79 -2.55 -24.52
CA VAL A 323 -8.25 -1.62 -25.56
C VAL A 323 -8.22 -0.17 -25.07
N PRO A 324 -8.81 0.18 -23.89
CA PRO A 324 -8.75 1.53 -23.35
C PRO A 324 -7.37 1.93 -22.81
N ALA A 325 -6.47 0.97 -22.55
CA ALA A 325 -5.11 1.25 -22.09
C ALA A 325 -4.21 1.92 -23.15
N GLN A 326 -4.65 2.00 -24.42
CA GLN A 326 -3.98 2.80 -25.44
C GLN A 326 -4.16 4.30 -25.10
N GLY A 327 -3.22 4.84 -24.33
CA GLY A 327 -3.26 6.23 -23.84
C GLY A 327 -3.86 6.42 -22.43
N ILE A 328 -4.10 5.34 -21.68
CA ILE A 328 -4.45 5.38 -20.25
C ILE A 328 -3.61 4.33 -19.51
N PRO A 329 -2.77 4.70 -18.54
CA PRO A 329 -1.99 3.72 -17.80
C PRO A 329 -2.87 2.72 -17.04
N LEU A 330 -2.40 1.48 -16.91
CA LEU A 330 -3.10 0.37 -16.26
C LEU A 330 -2.30 -0.16 -15.07
N VAL A 331 -2.96 -0.31 -13.93
CA VAL A 331 -2.46 -1.05 -12.77
C VAL A 331 -3.26 -2.35 -12.64
N VAL A 332 -2.57 -3.48 -12.52
CA VAL A 332 -3.17 -4.80 -12.32
C VAL A 332 -2.77 -5.31 -10.93
N ASN A 333 -3.74 -5.40 -10.03
CA ASN A 333 -3.60 -6.06 -8.74
C ASN A 333 -4.00 -7.53 -8.89
N THR A 334 -3.07 -8.47 -8.66
CA THR A 334 -3.37 -9.90 -8.78
C THR A 334 -3.67 -10.58 -7.45
N HIS A 335 -4.33 -11.74 -7.52
CA HIS A 335 -4.48 -12.62 -6.37
C HIS A 335 -3.13 -13.04 -5.74
N GLY A 336 -3.18 -13.54 -4.50
CA GLY A 336 -2.00 -14.02 -3.76
C GLY A 336 -1.44 -15.39 -4.17
N TRP A 337 -2.00 -16.07 -5.17
CA TRP A 337 -1.52 -17.37 -5.63
C TRP A 337 -0.41 -17.17 -6.67
N PHE A 338 0.83 -17.54 -6.32
CA PHE A 338 1.97 -17.31 -7.21
C PHE A 338 2.78 -18.58 -7.52
N LYS A 339 2.25 -19.75 -7.16
CA LYS A 339 2.82 -21.07 -7.46
C LYS A 339 1.74 -21.99 -8.04
N GLY A 340 2.15 -23.03 -8.75
CA GLY A 340 1.24 -24.01 -9.36
C GLY A 340 0.19 -23.33 -10.25
N MET A 341 -1.08 -23.69 -10.07
CA MET A 341 -2.22 -23.12 -10.82
C MET A 341 -2.31 -21.59 -10.77
N GLY A 342 -1.89 -20.97 -9.65
CA GLY A 342 -1.85 -19.52 -9.55
C GLY A 342 -0.91 -18.86 -10.56
N LEU A 343 0.20 -19.54 -10.88
CA LEU A 343 1.14 -19.07 -11.88
C LEU A 343 0.54 -19.12 -13.29
N ASP A 344 -0.27 -20.14 -13.59
CA ASP A 344 -0.97 -20.28 -14.87
C ASP A 344 -1.99 -19.14 -15.07
N PHE A 345 -2.72 -18.77 -14.01
CA PHE A 345 -3.63 -17.62 -14.04
C PHE A 345 -2.88 -16.31 -14.28
N VAL A 346 -1.82 -16.05 -13.49
CA VAL A 346 -0.98 -14.85 -13.64
C VAL A 346 -0.40 -14.77 -15.05
N THR A 347 0.09 -15.89 -15.59
CA THR A 347 0.63 -15.96 -16.95
C THR A 347 -0.44 -15.64 -18.00
N SER A 348 -1.66 -16.14 -17.81
CA SER A 348 -2.79 -15.90 -18.71
C SER A 348 -3.25 -14.43 -18.70
N ILE A 349 -3.27 -13.81 -17.52
CA ILE A 349 -3.52 -12.36 -17.37
C ILE A 349 -2.39 -11.57 -18.04
N ALA A 350 -1.12 -11.91 -17.78
CA ALA A 350 0.03 -11.23 -18.35
C ALA A 350 0.03 -11.26 -19.89
N LYS A 351 -0.25 -12.43 -20.50
CA LYS A 351 -0.41 -12.57 -21.96
C LYS A 351 -1.53 -11.69 -22.53
N SER A 352 -2.58 -11.46 -21.75
CA SER A 352 -3.73 -10.64 -22.17
C SER A 352 -3.46 -9.15 -22.00
N VAL A 353 -2.74 -8.74 -20.95
CA VAL A 353 -2.40 -7.35 -20.64
C VAL A 353 -1.18 -6.85 -21.43
N ASP A 354 -0.20 -7.73 -21.71
CA ASP A 354 1.14 -7.37 -22.21
C ASP A 354 1.81 -6.29 -21.34
N PRO A 355 2.09 -6.56 -20.05
CA PRO A 355 2.59 -5.55 -19.12
C PRO A 355 3.93 -4.97 -19.57
N THR A 356 4.10 -3.65 -19.41
CA THR A 356 5.38 -2.98 -19.64
C THR A 356 6.31 -3.11 -18.43
N ILE A 357 5.72 -3.22 -17.24
CA ILE A 357 6.40 -3.32 -15.95
C ILE A 357 5.74 -4.44 -15.16
N VAL A 358 6.55 -5.36 -14.63
CA VAL A 358 6.09 -6.38 -13.68
C VAL A 358 6.76 -6.13 -12.35
N VAL A 359 5.96 -6.07 -11.28
CA VAL A 359 6.45 -5.89 -9.91
C VAL A 359 6.15 -7.17 -9.15
N TYR A 360 7.20 -7.95 -8.84
CA TYR A 360 7.06 -9.11 -7.97
C TYR A 360 7.31 -8.73 -6.52
N MET A 361 6.36 -9.05 -5.65
CA MET A 361 6.39 -8.78 -4.22
C MET A 361 6.52 -10.08 -3.43
N GLU A 362 7.67 -10.27 -2.80
CA GLU A 362 7.91 -11.40 -1.93
C GLU A 362 7.98 -10.96 -0.46
N ARG A 363 7.33 -11.72 0.43
CA ARG A 363 7.52 -11.56 1.87
C ARG A 363 8.67 -12.47 2.31
N ASN A 364 9.78 -11.90 2.77
CA ASN A 364 10.88 -12.71 3.33
C ASN A 364 10.36 -13.58 4.50
N GLN A 365 10.45 -14.91 4.36
CA GLN A 365 10.08 -15.87 5.43
C GLN A 365 11.29 -16.58 6.06
N ASN A 366 12.53 -16.23 5.70
CA ASN A 366 13.73 -16.83 6.31
C ASN A 366 14.33 -15.92 7.38
N SER A 367 14.14 -16.28 8.64
CA SER A 367 15.09 -15.94 9.72
C SER A 367 15.15 -17.05 10.77
N VAL A 368 16.03 -18.02 10.53
CA VAL A 368 16.70 -18.74 11.62
C VAL A 368 18.17 -18.36 11.54
N GLY A 369 18.55 -17.35 12.32
CA GLY A 369 19.91 -17.13 12.80
C GLY A 369 20.89 -16.47 11.85
N SER A 370 20.92 -15.13 11.84
CA SER A 370 22.18 -14.40 11.89
C SER A 370 21.92 -12.95 12.33
N SER A 371 22.41 -12.61 13.51
CA SER A 371 22.40 -11.27 14.08
C SER A 371 23.23 -10.32 13.21
N GLU A 372 22.62 -9.67 12.23
CA GLU A 372 23.00 -8.36 11.66
C GLU A 372 22.02 -7.99 10.54
N MET A 373 21.41 -6.80 10.66
CA MET A 373 20.31 -6.21 9.87
C MET A 373 18.88 -6.66 10.24
N PRO A 374 17.93 -5.72 10.45
CA PRO A 374 16.54 -6.09 10.70
C PRO A 374 15.93 -6.81 9.49
N GLU A 375 15.55 -8.05 9.76
CA GLU A 375 15.04 -9.05 8.85
C GLU A 375 13.56 -8.80 8.52
N LYS A 376 13.28 -8.34 7.29
CA LYS A 376 12.10 -8.63 6.44
C LYS A 376 12.02 -7.61 5.30
N LEU A 377 13.01 -7.62 4.41
CA LEU A 377 12.85 -6.90 3.14
C LEU A 377 11.74 -7.56 2.31
N VAL A 378 10.77 -6.78 1.83
CA VAL A 378 10.02 -7.19 0.64
C VAL A 378 11.00 -7.11 -0.52
N ARG A 379 11.34 -8.24 -1.16
CA ARG A 379 12.14 -8.18 -2.39
C ARG A 379 11.20 -7.81 -3.53
N VAL A 380 11.52 -6.69 -4.15
CA VAL A 380 10.73 -6.09 -5.22
C VAL A 380 11.54 -6.22 -6.48
N HIS A 381 11.19 -7.20 -7.29
CA HIS A 381 11.84 -7.38 -8.58
C HIS A 381 11.04 -6.59 -9.62
N ILE A 382 11.63 -5.51 -10.12
CA ILE A 382 11.07 -4.72 -11.22
C ILE A 382 11.58 -5.34 -12.52
N GLY A 383 10.66 -5.94 -13.26
CA GLY A 383 10.92 -6.48 -14.59
C GLY A 383 10.52 -5.50 -15.68
N ARG A 384 11.43 -5.25 -16.62
CA ARG A 384 11.17 -4.55 -17.88
C ARG A 384 10.92 -5.57 -19.00
N ARG A 385 10.25 -5.13 -20.05
CA ARG A 385 9.81 -5.96 -21.21
C ARG A 385 10.95 -6.83 -21.77
N CYS A 386 10.67 -8.11 -22.01
CA CYS A 386 11.47 -8.99 -22.86
C CYS A 386 11.28 -8.58 -24.32
N ASP A 387 12.36 -8.33 -25.07
CA ASP A 387 12.28 -8.24 -26.53
C ASP A 387 11.79 -9.57 -27.10
N GLN A 388 10.81 -9.53 -28.02
CA GLN A 388 10.23 -10.70 -28.69
C GLN A 388 11.18 -11.35 -29.73
N SER A 389 12.49 -11.38 -29.47
CA SER A 389 13.50 -11.85 -30.43
C SER A 389 14.13 -13.20 -30.10
N VAL A 390 13.61 -13.95 -29.13
CA VAL A 390 14.07 -15.32 -28.86
C VAL A 390 12.87 -16.26 -28.74
N VAL A 391 12.50 -16.82 -29.89
CA VAL A 391 11.58 -17.97 -30.05
C VAL A 391 12.27 -19.24 -29.58
#